data_AF-A0ABD1BBQ5-F1
#
_entry.id   AF-A0ABD1BBQ5-F1
#
_cell.length_a   1.000
_cell.length_b   1.000
_cell.length_c   1.000
_cell.angle_alpha   90.00
_cell.angle_beta   90.00
_cell.angle_gamma   90.00
#
_symmetry.space_group_name_H-M   'P 1'
#
loop_
_entity.id
_entity.type
_entity.pdbx_description
1 polymer ?
#
loop_
_entity_poly.entity_id
_entity_poly.type
_entity_poly.pdbx_seq_one_letter_code
_entity_poly.pdbx_strand_id
1 'polypeptide(L)'
;MSWLIQNRIGNTLLRLKPSSSIARSSTFIKNLSTASEQKPETVDESSESEEIWNVIVGRASDRDSEDEVFHRLSNDESCNRVNLSDGLVHKLLHRFRDDWKSALGVLIWAESCKGHKHSNDSYDMAVDILGKAKKWDRMKEFVERMRGEKLVTLNTIAKIMRRFAGAGEWEEAVETFDKLGEFGLEKNTESMNLLLDTLCKEKRVEQARAILLELKSHITPNAHTFNIFIHGWCKANRVEEALWTIQEMKGHGFRPCVISYTTIIRCYCQQSEFVKVYEMLSEMEANGSPPNSITYTTIMSSLNAQKEFEEALRVATRMRRSGCEPDTLFYNCLIHTLARAGRLEEAERVFRVEMAKLGVSINTSTYNSMIAMYCHHDEEHKAFELLKEMESLNLCNPDVHTYHPLLRSCFKRGDVVEVGKLLKEMVTKHHLSLDESTYTFLIQRLCRANICEWAYCLFEEMISQDITPRHRTCLLLLEEVKKKNMHESAERIEHIMKTVKLTAPVK
;
A
#
# COMPACT_ATOMS: atom_id res chain seq x y z
N MET A 1 26.03 4.55 5.12
CA MET A 1 24.75 5.23 5.40
C MET A 1 24.73 6.11 6.67
N SER A 2 25.49 5.84 7.75
CA SER A 2 25.45 6.69 8.97
C SER A 2 26.40 7.93 8.96
N TRP A 3 27.57 7.84 8.32
CA TRP A 3 28.61 8.89 8.36
C TRP A 3 28.28 10.17 7.57
N LEU A 4 27.64 10.03 6.39
CA LEU A 4 27.25 11.18 5.55
C LEU A 4 26.07 11.98 6.16
N ILE A 5 25.16 11.30 6.87
CA ILE A 5 24.00 11.91 7.54
C ILE A 5 24.47 12.71 8.77
N GLN A 6 25.38 12.16 9.58
CA GLN A 6 25.97 12.88 10.71
C GLN A 6 26.80 14.10 10.27
N ASN A 7 27.58 13.98 9.20
CA ASN A 7 28.45 15.07 8.74
C ASN A 7 27.71 16.20 8.02
N ARG A 8 26.65 15.93 7.24
CA ARG A 8 25.93 17.01 6.55
C ARG A 8 24.98 17.76 7.48
N ILE A 9 24.22 17.08 8.34
CA ILE A 9 23.36 17.75 9.32
C ILE A 9 24.19 18.49 10.37
N GLY A 10 25.31 17.90 10.82
CA GLY A 10 26.25 18.54 11.73
C GLY A 10 26.93 19.79 11.16
N ASN A 11 27.33 19.77 9.88
CA ASN A 11 27.95 20.93 9.22
C ASN A 11 26.95 22.06 8.92
N THR A 12 25.67 21.74 8.68
CA THR A 12 24.62 22.75 8.55
C THR A 12 24.27 23.40 9.90
N LEU A 13 24.33 22.63 11.00
CA LEU A 13 24.11 23.13 12.36
C LEU A 13 25.27 23.98 12.92
N LEU A 14 26.51 23.73 12.49
CA LEU A 14 27.69 24.52 12.91
C LEU A 14 27.77 25.92 12.27
N ARG A 15 27.01 26.19 11.20
CA ARG A 15 26.95 27.52 10.56
C ARG A 15 26.07 28.53 11.31
N LEU A 16 25.47 28.13 12.42
CA LEU A 16 24.72 29.01 13.32
C LEU A 16 25.55 29.34 14.57
N LYS A 17 26.46 30.32 14.48
CA LYS A 17 26.80 31.17 15.64
C LYS A 17 26.98 32.63 15.21
N PRO A 18 26.49 33.60 16.01
CA PRO A 18 26.71 35.02 15.75
C PRO A 18 28.16 35.43 16.06
N SER A 19 28.67 36.34 15.22
CA SER A 19 29.82 37.24 15.38
C SER A 19 30.91 36.93 16.44
N SER A 20 32.11 36.64 15.92
CA SER A 20 33.46 36.95 16.46
C SER A 20 33.77 36.73 17.94
N SER A 21 34.57 35.70 18.24
CA SER A 21 35.95 35.78 18.78
C SER A 21 36.34 34.46 19.46
N ILE A 22 37.66 34.21 19.51
CA ILE A 22 38.35 33.07 20.13
C ILE A 22 38.60 31.88 19.18
N ALA A 23 39.76 31.98 18.52
CA ALA A 23 40.53 30.83 18.06
C ALA A 23 41.20 30.10 19.24
N ARG A 24 41.54 28.82 18.97
CA ARG A 24 42.41 27.87 19.72
C ARG A 24 41.66 26.85 20.59
N SER A 25 41.54 25.62 20.08
CA SER A 25 42.50 24.55 20.38
C SER A 25 42.11 23.25 19.65
N SER A 26 42.91 22.88 18.65
CA SER A 26 42.90 21.56 18.04
C SER A 26 43.77 20.62 18.88
N THR A 27 43.18 19.70 19.65
CA THR A 27 43.91 18.55 20.24
C THR A 27 42.96 17.53 20.88
N PHE A 28 41.97 16.99 20.16
CA PHE A 28 41.20 15.85 20.69
C PHE A 28 40.72 14.80 19.67
N ILE A 29 41.11 14.91 18.39
CA ILE A 29 40.76 13.92 17.35
C ILE A 29 42.03 13.30 16.75
N LYS A 30 42.83 12.64 17.60
CA LYS A 30 43.95 11.82 17.12
C LYS A 30 44.14 10.47 17.84
N ASN A 31 43.25 10.07 18.74
CA ASN A 31 43.40 8.82 19.50
C ASN A 31 42.19 7.88 19.41
N LEU A 32 41.71 7.56 18.20
CA LEU A 32 40.76 6.45 17.99
C LEU A 32 41.10 5.67 16.71
N SER A 33 42.36 5.23 16.60
CA SER A 33 42.77 4.25 15.59
C SER A 33 43.83 3.29 16.15
N THR A 34 43.48 2.49 17.15
CA THR A 34 44.15 1.21 17.45
C THR A 34 43.32 0.44 18.47
N ALA A 35 42.55 -0.54 18.00
CA ALA A 35 42.26 -1.78 18.72
C ALA A 35 41.63 -2.75 17.72
N SER A 36 42.49 -3.57 17.12
CA SER A 36 42.11 -4.83 16.51
C SER A 36 41.66 -5.80 17.61
N GLU A 37 40.49 -6.39 17.48
CA GLU A 37 40.20 -7.70 18.07
C GLU A 37 39.58 -8.60 17.00
N GLN A 38 40.23 -9.75 16.83
CA GLN A 38 39.96 -10.78 15.85
C GLN A 38 38.96 -11.81 16.41
N LYS A 39 38.15 -12.31 15.46
CA LYS A 39 37.58 -13.68 15.34
C LYS A 39 36.35 -14.05 16.20
N PRO A 40 35.52 -15.03 15.76
CA PRO A 40 35.76 -15.99 14.66
C PRO A 40 34.70 -16.01 13.55
N GLU A 41 35.16 -16.52 12.41
CA GLU A 41 34.40 -17.04 11.29
C GLU A 41 33.35 -18.06 11.77
N THR A 42 32.09 -17.73 11.58
CA THR A 42 31.06 -18.72 11.25
C THR A 42 30.79 -18.56 9.78
N VAL A 43 31.22 -19.54 8.97
CA VAL A 43 30.80 -19.67 7.57
C VAL A 43 29.29 -19.86 7.61
N ASP A 44 28.59 -18.77 7.36
CA ASP A 44 27.14 -18.70 7.40
C ASP A 44 26.65 -19.16 6.02
N GLU A 45 25.92 -20.27 5.96
CA GLU A 45 25.27 -20.80 4.75
C GLU A 45 24.34 -19.76 4.06
N SER A 46 24.11 -18.61 4.72
CA SER A 46 23.38 -17.43 4.22
C SER A 46 24.19 -16.60 3.20
N SER A 47 25.51 -16.58 3.29
CA SER A 47 26.39 -15.71 2.47
C SER A 47 26.50 -16.20 1.03
N GLU A 48 26.65 -17.52 0.82
CA GLU A 48 26.71 -18.10 -0.52
C GLU A 48 25.37 -17.94 -1.27
N SER A 49 24.24 -18.04 -0.55
CA SER A 49 22.90 -17.78 -1.12
C SER A 49 22.72 -16.34 -1.59
N GLU A 50 23.25 -15.35 -0.87
CA GLU A 50 23.17 -13.92 -1.21
C GLU A 50 24.10 -13.56 -2.38
N GLU A 51 25.32 -14.11 -2.43
CA GLU A 51 26.23 -13.91 -3.56
C GLU A 51 25.70 -14.54 -4.84
N ILE A 52 25.20 -15.78 -4.78
CA ILE A 52 24.57 -16.48 -5.91
C ILE A 52 23.32 -15.71 -6.38
N TRP A 53 22.51 -15.22 -5.45
CA TRP A 53 21.35 -14.38 -5.75
C TRP A 53 21.74 -13.10 -6.50
N ASN A 54 22.76 -12.38 -6.02
CA ASN A 54 23.22 -11.14 -6.63
C ASN A 54 23.84 -11.36 -8.02
N VAL A 55 24.52 -12.49 -8.24
CA VAL A 55 25.04 -12.89 -9.56
C VAL A 55 23.90 -13.17 -10.55
N ILE A 56 22.91 -13.97 -10.15
CA ILE A 56 21.75 -14.29 -11.01
C ILE A 56 20.95 -13.02 -11.32
N VAL A 57 20.67 -12.19 -10.31
CA VAL A 57 19.95 -10.94 -10.49
C VAL A 57 20.72 -9.99 -11.40
N GLY A 58 22.02 -9.82 -11.20
CA GLY A 58 22.86 -8.94 -12.03
C GLY A 58 22.88 -9.33 -13.51
N ARG A 59 22.84 -10.63 -13.83
CA ARG A 59 22.84 -11.14 -15.22
C ARG A 59 21.47 -11.18 -15.87
N ALA A 60 20.42 -11.39 -15.08
CA ALA A 60 19.05 -11.41 -15.57
C ALA A 60 18.43 -10.02 -15.76
N SER A 61 19.03 -8.94 -15.22
CA SER A 61 18.46 -7.59 -15.20
C SER A 61 18.49 -6.81 -16.54
N ASP A 62 18.86 -7.46 -17.65
CA ASP A 62 19.10 -6.76 -18.92
C ASP A 62 17.94 -6.93 -19.93
N ARG A 63 17.53 -5.82 -20.58
CA ARG A 63 16.19 -5.65 -21.18
C ARG A 63 16.03 -6.16 -22.62
N ASP A 64 16.99 -6.91 -23.14
CA ASP A 64 17.11 -7.15 -24.58
C ASP A 64 16.19 -8.30 -25.08
N SER A 65 16.37 -9.55 -24.63
CA SER A 65 15.48 -10.68 -25.01
C SER A 65 15.49 -11.86 -24.02
N GLU A 66 14.44 -12.68 -24.02
CA GLU A 66 14.32 -13.89 -23.16
C GLU A 66 15.42 -14.92 -23.45
N ASP A 67 15.76 -15.12 -24.72
CA ASP A 67 16.78 -16.06 -25.18
C ASP A 67 18.18 -15.61 -24.75
N GLU A 68 18.44 -14.31 -24.74
CA GLU A 68 19.72 -13.77 -24.32
C GLU A 68 19.93 -13.86 -22.81
N VAL A 69 18.87 -13.64 -22.02
CA VAL A 69 18.89 -13.90 -20.57
C VAL A 69 19.15 -15.39 -20.30
N PHE A 70 18.46 -16.28 -21.01
CA PHE A 70 18.68 -17.72 -20.92
C PHE A 70 20.13 -18.12 -21.28
N HIS A 71 20.65 -17.65 -22.42
CA HIS A 71 22.01 -17.96 -22.85
C HIS A 71 23.08 -17.45 -21.88
N ARG A 72 22.88 -16.27 -21.28
CA ARG A 72 23.81 -15.72 -20.27
C ARG A 72 23.81 -16.53 -18.98
N LEU A 73 22.64 -16.98 -18.51
CA LEU A 73 22.52 -17.81 -17.31
C LEU A 73 23.05 -19.24 -17.55
N SER A 74 22.79 -19.81 -18.72
CA SER A 74 23.21 -21.17 -19.07
C SER A 74 24.70 -21.32 -19.37
N ASN A 75 25.36 -20.25 -19.84
CA ASN A 75 26.81 -20.25 -20.14
C ASN A 75 27.70 -19.94 -18.93
N ASP A 76 27.13 -19.54 -17.79
CA ASP A 76 27.91 -19.21 -16.59
C ASP A 76 28.13 -20.46 -15.72
N GLU A 77 29.40 -20.79 -15.47
CA GLU A 77 29.78 -21.91 -14.61
C GLU A 77 29.27 -21.77 -13.17
N SER A 78 29.04 -20.55 -12.70
CA SER A 78 28.56 -20.26 -11.34
C SER A 78 27.08 -20.59 -11.19
N CYS A 79 26.28 -20.33 -12.22
CA CYS A 79 24.85 -20.62 -12.28
C CYS A 79 24.58 -22.13 -12.41
N ASN A 80 25.40 -22.84 -13.20
CA ASN A 80 25.27 -24.29 -13.38
C ASN A 80 25.68 -25.14 -12.16
N ARG A 81 26.35 -24.55 -11.16
CA ARG A 81 26.71 -25.22 -9.89
C ARG A 81 25.62 -25.10 -8.82
N VAL A 82 24.57 -24.31 -9.07
CA VAL A 82 23.52 -24.03 -8.08
C VAL A 82 22.54 -25.20 -7.98
N ASN A 83 22.27 -25.66 -6.76
CA ASN A 83 21.14 -26.55 -6.49
C ASN A 83 19.86 -25.72 -6.39
N LEU A 84 19.05 -25.69 -7.45
CA LEU A 84 17.84 -24.87 -7.50
C LEU A 84 16.77 -25.38 -6.53
N SER A 85 16.40 -24.51 -5.59
CA SER A 85 15.21 -24.70 -4.77
C SER A 85 14.02 -23.91 -5.34
N ASP A 86 12.81 -24.44 -5.19
CA ASP A 86 11.57 -23.77 -5.61
C ASP A 86 11.41 -22.39 -4.97
N GLY A 87 11.90 -22.21 -3.73
CA GLY A 87 11.88 -20.93 -3.03
C GLY A 87 12.79 -19.87 -3.65
N LEU A 88 13.92 -20.27 -4.22
CA LEU A 88 14.83 -19.36 -4.91
C LEU A 88 14.22 -18.89 -6.24
N VAL A 89 13.64 -19.80 -7.02
CA VAL A 89 12.94 -19.50 -8.28
C VAL A 89 11.75 -18.56 -8.02
N HIS A 90 10.94 -18.84 -7.00
CA HIS A 90 9.82 -17.99 -6.63
C HIS A 90 10.26 -16.57 -6.24
N LYS A 91 11.35 -16.44 -5.45
CA LYS A 91 11.92 -15.12 -5.09
C LYS A 91 12.39 -14.38 -6.35
N LEU A 92 13.09 -15.04 -7.26
CA LEU A 92 13.58 -14.44 -8.51
C LEU A 92 12.42 -13.94 -9.38
N LEU A 93 11.36 -14.74 -9.53
CA LEU A 93 10.15 -14.34 -10.25
C LEU A 93 9.47 -13.13 -9.60
N HIS A 94 9.41 -13.11 -8.26
CA HIS A 94 8.85 -11.96 -7.55
C HIS A 94 9.68 -10.68 -7.77
N ARG A 95 11.01 -10.80 -7.87
CA ARG A 95 11.91 -9.67 -8.18
C ARG A 95 11.70 -9.13 -9.59
N PHE A 96 11.51 -10.02 -10.58
CA PHE A 96 11.29 -9.68 -11.99
C PHE A 96 9.81 -9.63 -12.40
N ARG A 97 8.89 -9.47 -11.45
CA ARG A 97 7.43 -9.47 -11.72
C ARG A 97 6.96 -8.42 -12.75
N ASP A 98 7.75 -7.37 -12.92
CA ASP A 98 7.48 -6.24 -13.82
C ASP A 98 8.30 -6.33 -15.13
N ASP A 99 9.21 -7.33 -15.26
CA ASP A 99 9.98 -7.63 -16.47
C ASP A 99 9.78 -9.09 -16.89
N TRP A 100 8.85 -9.29 -17.83
CA TRP A 100 8.49 -10.61 -18.30
C TRP A 100 9.61 -11.33 -19.06
N LYS A 101 10.55 -10.59 -19.70
CA LYS A 101 11.66 -11.21 -20.46
C LYS A 101 12.66 -11.86 -19.51
N SER A 102 13.06 -11.11 -18.47
CA SER A 102 13.96 -11.61 -17.43
C SER A 102 13.33 -12.75 -16.64
N ALA A 103 12.05 -12.63 -16.26
CA ALA A 103 11.33 -13.68 -15.56
C ALA A 103 11.25 -14.97 -16.40
N LEU A 104 10.98 -14.85 -17.71
CA LEU A 104 10.89 -16.00 -18.60
C LEU A 104 12.25 -16.64 -18.88
N GLY A 105 13.31 -15.84 -19.07
CA GLY A 105 14.68 -16.36 -19.20
C GLY A 105 15.14 -17.12 -17.95
N VAL A 106 14.77 -16.65 -16.75
CA VAL A 106 15.04 -17.35 -15.48
C VAL A 106 14.26 -18.66 -15.37
N LEU A 107 13.01 -18.72 -15.83
CA LEU A 107 12.23 -19.97 -15.85
C LEU A 107 12.83 -21.00 -16.79
N ILE A 108 13.10 -20.62 -18.04
CA ILE A 108 13.68 -21.53 -19.04
C ILE A 108 15.06 -22.02 -18.57
N TRP A 109 15.85 -21.15 -17.94
CA TRP A 109 17.12 -21.54 -17.33
C TRP A 109 16.91 -22.56 -16.20
N ALA A 110 15.98 -22.30 -15.29
CA ALA A 110 15.68 -23.22 -14.20
C ALA A 110 15.14 -24.58 -14.68
N GLU A 111 14.46 -24.66 -15.82
CA GLU A 111 14.05 -25.93 -16.46
C GLU A 111 15.22 -26.67 -17.12
N SER A 112 16.23 -25.94 -17.61
CA SER A 112 17.43 -26.53 -18.19
C SER A 112 18.39 -27.15 -17.16
N CYS A 113 18.24 -26.75 -15.89
CA CYS A 113 19.01 -27.32 -14.78
C CYS A 113 18.54 -28.76 -14.47
N LYS A 114 19.49 -29.70 -14.45
CA LYS A 114 19.20 -31.14 -14.30
C LYS A 114 18.34 -31.44 -13.06
N GLY A 115 17.13 -31.96 -13.31
CA GLY A 115 16.27 -32.54 -12.27
C GLY A 115 15.30 -31.56 -11.59
N HIS A 116 15.31 -30.27 -11.96
CA HIS A 116 14.36 -29.31 -11.43
C HIS A 116 13.03 -29.40 -12.19
N LYS A 117 11.92 -29.53 -11.44
CA LYS A 117 10.57 -29.36 -11.94
C LYS A 117 9.96 -28.19 -11.20
N HIS A 118 9.32 -27.28 -11.93
CA HIS A 118 8.71 -26.12 -11.30
C HIS A 118 7.56 -26.51 -10.38
N SER A 119 7.50 -25.84 -9.24
CA SER A 119 6.34 -25.89 -8.37
C SER A 119 5.11 -25.22 -9.02
N ASN A 120 3.91 -25.61 -8.56
CA ASN A 120 2.66 -24.97 -8.98
C ASN A 120 2.72 -23.45 -8.84
N ASP A 121 3.28 -22.94 -7.74
CA ASP A 121 3.39 -21.50 -7.45
C ASP A 121 4.29 -20.75 -8.42
N SER A 122 5.34 -21.41 -8.93
CA SER A 122 6.27 -20.82 -9.89
C SER A 122 5.62 -20.68 -11.26
N TYR A 123 4.92 -21.72 -11.71
CA TYR A 123 4.11 -21.68 -12.94
C TYR A 123 2.98 -20.64 -12.86
N ASP A 124 2.29 -20.61 -11.73
CA ASP A 124 1.24 -19.66 -11.42
C ASP A 124 1.73 -18.21 -11.47
N MET A 125 2.94 -17.94 -11.00
CA MET A 125 3.58 -16.63 -11.08
C MET A 125 3.99 -16.30 -12.52
N ALA A 126 4.51 -17.28 -13.26
CA ALA A 126 4.87 -17.13 -14.68
C ALA A 126 3.66 -16.72 -15.53
N VAL A 127 2.54 -17.44 -15.37
CA VAL A 127 1.27 -17.14 -16.03
C VAL A 127 0.79 -15.73 -15.66
N ASP A 128 0.93 -15.31 -14.40
CA ASP A 128 0.55 -13.96 -13.97
C ASP A 128 1.40 -12.86 -14.61
N ILE A 129 2.72 -13.07 -14.71
CA ILE A 129 3.67 -12.14 -15.32
C ILE A 129 3.43 -12.03 -16.84
N LEU A 130 3.29 -13.15 -17.54
CA LEU A 130 3.02 -13.17 -18.98
C LEU A 130 1.66 -12.55 -19.31
N GLY A 131 0.64 -12.82 -18.48
CA GLY A 131 -0.67 -12.19 -18.61
C GLY A 131 -0.62 -10.68 -18.38
N LYS A 132 0.17 -10.17 -17.43
CA LYS A 132 0.40 -8.72 -17.25
C LYS A 132 1.06 -8.09 -18.47
N ALA A 133 2.00 -8.80 -19.07
CA ALA A 133 2.71 -8.37 -20.27
C ALA A 133 1.92 -8.57 -21.58
N LYS A 134 0.70 -9.11 -21.52
CA LYS A 134 -0.15 -9.44 -22.67
C LYS A 134 0.53 -10.35 -23.70
N LYS A 135 1.34 -11.30 -23.21
CA LYS A 135 2.00 -12.31 -24.04
C LYS A 135 1.19 -13.60 -24.04
N TRP A 136 0.03 -13.56 -24.70
CA TRP A 136 -0.98 -14.62 -24.69
C TRP A 136 -0.47 -15.95 -25.26
N ASP A 137 0.28 -15.92 -26.37
CA ASP A 137 0.78 -17.14 -27.01
C ASP A 137 1.73 -17.90 -26.09
N ARG A 138 2.67 -17.18 -25.46
CA ARG A 138 3.60 -17.74 -24.45
C ARG A 138 2.85 -18.22 -23.21
N MET A 139 1.85 -17.47 -22.76
CA MET A 139 1.01 -17.89 -21.64
C MET A 139 0.27 -19.21 -21.94
N LYS A 140 -0.33 -19.35 -23.13
CA LYS A 140 -1.02 -20.57 -23.58
C LYS A 140 -0.04 -21.76 -23.68
N GLU A 141 1.19 -21.54 -24.17
CA GLU A 141 2.26 -22.54 -24.18
C GLU A 141 2.54 -23.08 -22.78
N PHE A 142 2.71 -22.21 -21.78
CA PHE A 142 2.93 -22.63 -20.39
C PHE A 142 1.75 -23.40 -19.81
N VAL A 143 0.51 -23.03 -20.13
CA VAL A 143 -0.68 -23.73 -19.65
C VAL A 143 -0.77 -25.15 -20.22
N GLU A 144 -0.43 -25.34 -21.50
CA GLU A 144 -0.36 -26.69 -22.10
C GLU A 144 0.77 -27.54 -21.48
N ARG A 145 1.90 -26.92 -21.11
CA ARG A 145 2.97 -27.61 -20.38
C ARG A 145 2.52 -28.06 -19.00
N MET A 146 1.88 -27.16 -18.24
CA MET A 146 1.28 -27.51 -16.94
C MET A 146 0.23 -28.61 -17.06
N ARG A 147 -0.53 -28.62 -18.16
CA ARG A 147 -1.53 -29.66 -18.46
C ARG A 147 -0.86 -31.01 -18.68
N GLY A 148 0.23 -31.07 -19.44
CA GLY A 148 1.03 -32.29 -19.61
C GLY A 148 1.55 -32.86 -18.29
N GLU A 149 1.86 -31.99 -17.33
CA GLU A 149 2.34 -32.35 -15.98
C GLU A 149 1.21 -32.52 -14.94
N LYS A 150 -0.06 -32.28 -15.31
CA LYS A 150 -1.24 -32.27 -14.42
C LYS A 150 -1.11 -31.32 -13.22
N LEU A 151 -0.46 -30.17 -13.42
CA LEU A 151 -0.23 -29.14 -12.41
C LEU A 151 -1.23 -27.98 -12.50
N VAL A 152 -2.19 -28.02 -13.44
CA VAL A 152 -3.19 -26.97 -13.60
C VAL A 152 -4.16 -26.99 -12.42
N THR A 153 -4.22 -25.87 -11.69
CA THR A 153 -5.14 -25.70 -10.56
C THR A 153 -6.24 -24.69 -10.89
N LEU A 154 -7.31 -24.68 -10.08
CA LEU A 154 -8.32 -23.60 -10.14
C LEU A 154 -7.70 -22.21 -9.94
N ASN A 155 -6.61 -22.08 -9.18
CA ASN A 155 -5.90 -20.82 -8.99
C ASN A 155 -5.14 -20.38 -10.26
N THR A 156 -4.58 -21.34 -11.01
CA THR A 156 -3.96 -21.09 -12.32
C THR A 156 -4.99 -20.54 -13.29
N ILE A 157 -6.14 -21.22 -13.40
CA ILE A 157 -7.26 -20.78 -14.24
C ILE A 157 -7.81 -19.42 -13.78
N ALA A 158 -7.93 -19.19 -12.47
CA ALA A 158 -8.30 -17.90 -11.89
C ALA A 158 -7.41 -16.75 -12.35
N LYS A 159 -6.09 -16.98 -12.37
CA LYS A 159 -5.11 -15.99 -12.82
C LYS A 159 -5.29 -15.72 -14.32
N ILE A 160 -5.40 -16.75 -15.15
CA ILE A 160 -5.61 -16.62 -16.60
C ILE A 160 -6.86 -15.79 -16.90
N MET A 161 -8.01 -16.20 -16.33
CA MET A 161 -9.29 -15.53 -16.54
C MET A 161 -9.24 -14.07 -16.08
N ARG A 162 -8.59 -13.79 -14.94
CA ARG A 162 -8.40 -12.41 -14.45
C ARG A 162 -7.54 -11.58 -15.40
N ARG A 163 -6.52 -12.17 -16.03
CA ARG A 163 -5.64 -11.46 -16.98
C ARG A 163 -6.35 -11.16 -18.29
N PHE A 164 -7.09 -12.12 -18.85
CA PHE A 164 -7.93 -11.89 -20.02
C PHE A 164 -9.02 -10.84 -19.76
N ALA A 165 -9.74 -10.97 -18.64
CA ALA A 165 -10.77 -10.00 -18.25
C ALA A 165 -10.19 -8.58 -18.08
N GLY A 166 -9.04 -8.45 -17.41
CA GLY A 166 -8.37 -7.15 -17.21
C GLY A 166 -7.79 -6.54 -18.48
N ALA A 167 -7.51 -7.34 -19.51
CA ALA A 167 -7.15 -6.86 -20.84
C ALA A 167 -8.36 -6.42 -21.69
N GLY A 168 -9.58 -6.70 -21.22
CA GLY A 168 -10.83 -6.44 -21.94
C GLY A 168 -11.28 -7.60 -22.84
N GLU A 169 -10.51 -8.68 -22.91
CA GLU A 169 -10.78 -9.90 -23.68
C GLU A 169 -11.62 -10.88 -22.84
N TRP A 170 -12.83 -10.45 -22.44
CA TRP A 170 -13.68 -11.25 -21.56
C TRP A 170 -14.21 -12.53 -22.23
N GLU A 171 -14.30 -12.56 -23.56
CA GLU A 171 -14.69 -13.75 -24.33
C GLU A 171 -13.67 -14.88 -24.15
N GLU A 172 -12.37 -14.58 -24.18
CA GLU A 172 -11.31 -15.56 -23.90
C GLU A 172 -11.37 -16.07 -22.45
N ALA A 173 -11.80 -15.23 -21.50
CA ALA A 173 -12.02 -15.66 -20.11
C ALA A 173 -13.19 -16.66 -20.01
N VAL A 174 -14.27 -16.46 -20.77
CA VAL A 174 -15.40 -17.41 -20.85
C VAL A 174 -14.97 -18.69 -21.57
N GLU A 175 -14.23 -18.59 -22.67
CA GLU A 175 -13.70 -19.76 -23.39
C GLU A 175 -12.76 -20.59 -22.49
N THR A 176 -11.94 -19.93 -21.67
CA THR A 176 -11.09 -20.60 -20.68
C THR A 176 -11.93 -21.37 -19.66
N PHE A 177 -13.05 -20.80 -19.20
CA PHE A 177 -14.00 -21.52 -18.35
C PHE A 177 -14.62 -22.70 -19.10
N ASP A 178 -14.95 -22.54 -20.38
CA ASP A 178 -15.54 -23.62 -21.15
C ASP A 178 -14.61 -24.81 -21.35
N LYS A 179 -13.32 -24.54 -21.48
CA LYS A 179 -12.23 -25.52 -21.57
C LYS A 179 -11.82 -26.13 -20.23
N LEU A 180 -12.46 -25.79 -19.09
CA LEU A 180 -12.14 -26.36 -17.77
C LEU A 180 -12.05 -27.90 -17.78
N GLY A 181 -12.97 -28.56 -18.48
CA GLY A 181 -12.98 -30.02 -18.60
C GLY A 181 -11.74 -30.59 -19.31
N GLU A 182 -11.15 -29.83 -20.24
CA GLU A 182 -9.93 -30.23 -20.95
C GLU A 182 -8.68 -30.19 -20.04
N PHE A 183 -8.74 -29.38 -18.98
CA PHE A 183 -7.72 -29.29 -17.93
C PHE A 183 -7.93 -30.28 -16.78
N GLY A 184 -8.97 -31.12 -16.84
CA GLY A 184 -9.32 -32.06 -15.78
C GLY A 184 -9.96 -31.40 -14.56
N LEU A 185 -10.52 -30.19 -14.73
CA LEU A 185 -11.21 -29.45 -13.69
C LEU A 185 -12.72 -29.49 -13.90
N GLU A 186 -13.47 -29.56 -12.81
CA GLU A 186 -14.93 -29.61 -12.87
C GLU A 186 -15.56 -28.21 -12.99
N LYS A 187 -16.57 -28.11 -13.85
CA LYS A 187 -17.47 -26.94 -13.89
C LYS A 187 -18.44 -27.07 -12.71
N ASN A 188 -18.17 -26.35 -11.64
CA ASN A 188 -18.94 -26.37 -10.40
C ASN A 188 -19.22 -24.94 -9.94
N THR A 189 -19.90 -24.79 -8.79
CA THR A 189 -20.26 -23.46 -8.27
C THR A 189 -19.03 -22.61 -7.96
N GLU A 190 -17.90 -23.21 -7.57
CA GLU A 190 -16.66 -22.50 -7.25
C GLU A 190 -15.99 -21.93 -8.51
N SER A 191 -15.80 -22.75 -9.55
CA SER A 191 -15.22 -22.31 -10.82
C SER A 191 -16.13 -21.30 -11.53
N MET A 192 -17.46 -21.44 -11.42
CA MET A 192 -18.41 -20.44 -11.90
C MET A 192 -18.27 -19.12 -11.13
N ASN A 193 -18.25 -19.16 -9.79
CA ASN A 193 -18.10 -17.95 -8.97
C ASN A 193 -16.79 -17.21 -9.27
N LEU A 194 -15.73 -17.94 -9.57
CA LEU A 194 -14.47 -17.37 -10.00
C LEU A 194 -14.61 -16.59 -11.33
N LEU A 195 -15.25 -17.17 -12.36
CA LEU A 195 -15.55 -16.47 -13.61
C LEU A 195 -16.32 -15.17 -13.33
N LEU A 196 -17.42 -15.29 -12.58
CA LEU A 196 -18.32 -14.17 -12.32
C LEU A 196 -17.62 -13.06 -11.52
N ASP A 197 -16.81 -13.41 -10.52
CA ASP A 197 -16.04 -12.45 -9.73
C ASP A 197 -14.98 -11.74 -10.57
N THR A 198 -14.28 -12.45 -11.46
CA THR A 198 -13.31 -11.82 -12.37
C THR A 198 -13.98 -10.81 -13.30
N LEU A 199 -15.11 -11.15 -13.91
CA LEU A 199 -15.85 -10.24 -14.79
C LEU A 199 -16.44 -9.04 -14.02
N CYS A 200 -16.98 -9.27 -12.82
CA CYS A 200 -17.51 -8.19 -11.97
C CYS A 200 -16.41 -7.22 -11.52
N LYS A 201 -15.20 -7.71 -11.21
CA LYS A 201 -14.05 -6.87 -10.85
C LYS A 201 -13.63 -5.95 -11.98
N GLU A 202 -13.75 -6.40 -13.23
CA GLU A 202 -13.44 -5.65 -14.45
C GLU A 202 -14.63 -4.82 -14.98
N LYS A 203 -15.63 -4.56 -14.14
CA LYS A 203 -16.83 -3.75 -14.45
C LYS A 203 -17.69 -4.29 -15.60
N ARG A 204 -17.56 -5.58 -15.94
CA ARG A 204 -18.37 -6.29 -16.94
C ARG A 204 -19.51 -7.07 -16.28
N VAL A 205 -20.28 -6.38 -15.43
CA VAL A 205 -21.28 -7.02 -14.56
C VAL A 205 -22.49 -7.52 -15.38
N GLU A 206 -22.82 -6.85 -16.47
CA GLU A 206 -23.93 -7.24 -17.37
C GLU A 206 -23.61 -8.53 -18.12
N GLN A 207 -22.38 -8.68 -18.61
CA GLN A 207 -21.91 -9.90 -19.26
C GLN A 207 -21.88 -11.05 -18.25
N ALA A 208 -21.34 -10.81 -17.05
CA ALA A 208 -21.38 -11.79 -15.96
C ALA A 208 -22.81 -12.24 -15.65
N ARG A 209 -23.78 -11.30 -15.72
CA ARG A 209 -25.18 -11.58 -15.46
C ARG A 209 -25.82 -12.46 -16.54
N ALA A 210 -25.51 -12.22 -17.81
CA ALA A 210 -25.94 -13.07 -18.91
C ALA A 210 -25.41 -14.51 -18.74
N ILE A 211 -24.12 -14.64 -18.43
CA ILE A 211 -23.48 -15.94 -18.19
C ILE A 211 -24.12 -16.68 -17.00
N LEU A 212 -24.43 -16.00 -15.90
CA LEU A 212 -25.15 -16.64 -14.79
C LEU A 212 -26.50 -17.21 -15.24
N LEU A 213 -27.24 -16.48 -16.09
CA LEU A 213 -28.56 -16.92 -16.56
C LEU A 213 -28.47 -18.14 -17.47
N GLU A 214 -27.37 -18.31 -18.20
CA GLU A 214 -27.08 -19.49 -19.02
C GLU A 214 -26.60 -20.67 -18.15
N LEU A 215 -25.74 -20.41 -17.16
CA LEU A 215 -25.14 -21.46 -16.33
C LEU A 215 -26.08 -21.97 -15.23
N LYS A 216 -27.05 -21.17 -14.76
CA LYS A 216 -27.93 -21.56 -13.64
C LYS A 216 -28.77 -22.81 -13.89
N SER A 217 -28.99 -23.20 -15.15
CA SER A 217 -29.69 -24.45 -15.50
C SER A 217 -28.83 -25.69 -15.25
N HIS A 218 -27.52 -25.53 -15.19
CA HIS A 218 -26.55 -26.62 -15.08
C HIS A 218 -25.76 -26.58 -13.75
N ILE A 219 -25.53 -25.38 -13.21
CA ILE A 219 -24.75 -25.15 -11.99
C ILE A 219 -25.60 -24.32 -11.03
N THR A 220 -25.87 -24.86 -9.85
CA THR A 220 -26.70 -24.18 -8.85
C THR A 220 -25.94 -23.00 -8.22
N PRO A 221 -26.44 -21.76 -8.32
CA PRO A 221 -25.88 -20.61 -7.62
C PRO A 221 -25.98 -20.77 -6.10
N ASN A 222 -25.06 -20.12 -5.38
CA ASN A 222 -25.11 -20.07 -3.91
C ASN A 222 -25.12 -18.62 -3.41
N ALA A 223 -25.18 -18.43 -2.09
CA ALA A 223 -25.15 -17.10 -1.47
C ALA A 223 -23.92 -16.26 -1.89
N HIS A 224 -22.77 -16.89 -2.14
CA HIS A 224 -21.57 -16.20 -2.60
C HIS A 224 -21.73 -15.66 -4.03
N THR A 225 -22.39 -16.41 -4.92
CA THR A 225 -22.72 -15.96 -6.29
C THR A 225 -23.46 -14.63 -6.28
N PHE A 226 -24.50 -14.49 -5.45
CA PHE A 226 -25.26 -13.23 -5.36
C PHE A 226 -24.44 -12.09 -4.73
N ASN A 227 -23.60 -12.39 -3.74
CA ASN A 227 -22.71 -11.39 -3.15
C ASN A 227 -21.68 -10.85 -4.14
N ILE A 228 -21.20 -11.66 -5.08
CA ILE A 228 -20.33 -11.21 -6.18
C ILE A 228 -21.04 -10.14 -7.02
N PHE A 229 -22.30 -10.39 -7.40
CA PHE A 229 -23.09 -9.41 -8.16
C PHE A 229 -23.40 -8.15 -7.36
N ILE A 230 -23.79 -8.26 -6.09
CA ILE A 230 -24.01 -7.09 -5.22
C ILE A 230 -22.76 -6.20 -5.18
N HIS A 231 -21.58 -6.82 -5.01
CA HIS A 231 -20.31 -6.11 -5.03
C HIS A 231 -20.00 -5.50 -6.41
N GLY A 232 -20.20 -6.25 -7.49
CA GLY A 232 -20.01 -5.80 -8.87
C GLY A 232 -20.87 -4.58 -9.22
N TRP A 233 -22.17 -4.66 -8.95
CA TRP A 233 -23.14 -3.58 -9.19
C TRP A 233 -22.82 -2.33 -8.38
N CYS A 234 -22.48 -2.48 -7.09
CA CYS A 234 -22.05 -1.34 -6.26
C CYS A 234 -20.77 -0.68 -6.80
N LYS A 235 -19.79 -1.46 -7.28
CA LYS A 235 -18.56 -0.93 -7.90
C LYS A 235 -18.85 -0.20 -9.23
N ALA A 236 -19.90 -0.60 -9.93
CA ALA A 236 -20.41 0.07 -11.13
C ALA A 236 -21.34 1.26 -10.82
N ASN A 237 -21.52 1.62 -9.54
CA ASN A 237 -22.43 2.68 -9.08
C ASN A 237 -23.91 2.44 -9.45
N ARG A 238 -24.31 1.17 -9.60
CA ARG A 238 -25.64 0.71 -10.02
C ARG A 238 -26.36 0.04 -8.85
N VAL A 239 -26.87 0.85 -7.93
CA VAL A 239 -27.35 0.35 -6.62
C VAL A 239 -28.73 -0.31 -6.71
N GLU A 240 -29.56 0.12 -7.65
CA GLU A 240 -30.90 -0.46 -7.85
C GLU A 240 -30.82 -1.94 -8.25
N GLU A 241 -29.86 -2.27 -9.11
CA GLU A 241 -29.57 -3.65 -9.52
C GLU A 241 -28.96 -4.48 -8.38
N ALA A 242 -28.16 -3.84 -7.50
CA ALA A 242 -27.67 -4.49 -6.29
C ALA A 242 -28.81 -4.83 -5.32
N LEU A 243 -29.78 -3.93 -5.14
CA LEU A 243 -30.98 -4.19 -4.34
C LEU A 243 -31.86 -5.28 -4.95
N TRP A 244 -32.04 -5.27 -6.27
CA TRP A 244 -32.79 -6.32 -6.95
C TRP A 244 -32.10 -7.69 -6.78
N THR A 245 -30.76 -7.72 -6.82
CA THR A 245 -29.98 -8.93 -6.53
C THR A 245 -30.18 -9.42 -5.09
N ILE A 246 -30.38 -8.54 -4.11
CA ILE A 246 -30.77 -8.93 -2.74
C ILE A 246 -32.15 -9.60 -2.73
N GLN A 247 -33.13 -9.04 -3.45
CA GLN A 247 -34.47 -9.63 -3.51
C GLN A 247 -34.45 -11.00 -4.20
N GLU A 248 -33.68 -11.12 -5.27
CA GLU A 248 -33.46 -12.40 -5.96
C GLU A 248 -32.79 -13.42 -5.03
N MET A 249 -31.77 -13.02 -4.27
CA MET A 249 -31.10 -13.86 -3.28
C MET A 249 -32.11 -14.39 -2.24
N LYS A 250 -32.99 -13.52 -1.72
CA LYS A 250 -34.09 -13.90 -0.81
C LYS A 250 -35.07 -14.88 -1.49
N GLY A 251 -35.42 -14.64 -2.76
CA GLY A 251 -36.29 -15.51 -3.55
C GLY A 251 -35.73 -16.91 -3.77
N HIS A 252 -34.41 -17.07 -3.82
CA HIS A 252 -33.73 -18.36 -3.87
C HIS A 252 -33.54 -19.02 -2.49
N GLY A 253 -34.11 -18.43 -1.42
CA GLY A 253 -34.04 -18.96 -0.06
C GLY A 253 -32.75 -18.60 0.69
N PHE A 254 -31.87 -17.77 0.13
CA PHE A 254 -30.67 -17.31 0.80
C PHE A 254 -30.93 -16.04 1.60
N ARG A 255 -30.45 -16.00 2.84
CA ARG A 255 -30.56 -14.80 3.69
C ARG A 255 -29.39 -13.85 3.42
N PRO A 256 -29.65 -12.57 3.08
CA PRO A 256 -28.58 -11.58 2.94
C PRO A 256 -27.83 -11.41 4.26
N CYS A 257 -26.51 -11.43 4.19
CA CYS A 257 -25.65 -11.33 5.36
C CYS A 257 -25.12 -9.91 5.56
N VAL A 258 -24.37 -9.68 6.64
CA VAL A 258 -23.74 -8.40 6.96
C VAL A 258 -22.91 -7.84 5.80
N ILE A 259 -22.23 -8.71 5.04
CA ILE A 259 -21.42 -8.32 3.88
C ILE A 259 -22.29 -7.76 2.75
N SER A 260 -23.42 -8.39 2.46
CA SER A 260 -24.37 -7.97 1.42
C SER A 260 -24.86 -6.54 1.70
N TYR A 261 -25.34 -6.30 2.92
CA TYR A 261 -25.87 -4.99 3.32
C TYR A 261 -24.79 -3.92 3.47
N THR A 262 -23.66 -4.24 4.11
CA THR A 262 -22.55 -3.28 4.30
C THR A 262 -21.98 -2.81 2.96
N THR A 263 -22.00 -3.67 1.94
CA THR A 263 -21.56 -3.31 0.58
C THR A 263 -22.47 -2.26 -0.05
N ILE A 264 -23.79 -2.41 0.07
CA ILE A 264 -24.78 -1.43 -0.42
C ILE A 264 -24.72 -0.13 0.39
N ILE A 265 -24.65 -0.22 1.73
CA ILE A 265 -24.49 0.92 2.63
C ILE A 265 -23.27 1.76 2.23
N ARG A 266 -22.13 1.11 1.98
CA ARG A 266 -20.92 1.80 1.51
C ARG A 266 -21.13 2.53 0.18
N CYS A 267 -21.92 1.96 -0.73
CA CYS A 267 -22.24 2.61 -2.00
C CYS A 267 -23.15 3.83 -1.79
N TYR A 268 -24.20 3.74 -0.98
CA TYR A 268 -25.03 4.90 -0.63
C TYR A 268 -24.26 5.99 0.11
N CYS A 269 -23.33 5.62 0.99
CA CYS A 269 -22.40 6.55 1.63
C CYS A 269 -21.55 7.33 0.60
N GLN A 270 -21.08 6.66 -0.46
CA GLN A 270 -20.33 7.31 -1.54
C GLN A 270 -21.21 8.27 -2.36
N GLN A 271 -22.50 7.96 -2.49
CA GLN A 271 -23.50 8.80 -3.15
C GLN A 271 -24.07 9.90 -2.24
N SER A 272 -23.70 9.93 -0.96
CA SER A 272 -24.25 10.85 0.05
C SER A 272 -25.75 10.67 0.34
N GLU A 273 -26.30 9.50 0.03
CA GLU A 273 -27.72 9.16 0.19
C GLU A 273 -28.01 8.60 1.60
N PHE A 274 -27.82 9.41 2.64
CA PHE A 274 -27.88 8.92 4.04
C PHE A 274 -29.27 8.48 4.50
N VAL A 275 -30.35 8.98 3.91
CA VAL A 275 -31.71 8.48 4.19
C VAL A 275 -31.77 6.98 3.88
N LYS A 276 -31.30 6.59 2.69
CA LYS A 276 -31.23 5.19 2.28
C LYS A 276 -30.26 4.39 3.14
N VAL A 277 -29.14 4.96 3.58
CA VAL A 277 -28.23 4.31 4.53
C VAL A 277 -28.96 3.90 5.82
N TYR A 278 -29.77 4.78 6.40
CA TYR A 278 -30.52 4.48 7.62
C TYR A 278 -31.68 3.50 7.40
N GLU A 279 -32.32 3.52 6.23
CA GLU A 279 -33.29 2.50 5.81
C GLU A 279 -32.62 1.12 5.73
N MET A 280 -31.46 1.02 5.08
CA MET A 280 -30.71 -0.23 4.97
C MET A 280 -30.22 -0.75 6.33
N LEU A 281 -29.81 0.13 7.25
CA LEU A 281 -29.48 -0.28 8.63
C LEU A 281 -30.67 -0.91 9.36
N SER A 282 -31.85 -0.31 9.19
CA SER A 282 -33.09 -0.79 9.81
C SER A 282 -33.54 -2.12 9.18
N GLU A 283 -33.35 -2.27 7.86
CA GLU A 283 -33.57 -3.54 7.16
C GLU A 283 -32.61 -4.64 7.63
N MET A 284 -31.33 -4.31 7.89
CA MET A 284 -30.34 -5.24 8.46
C MET A 284 -30.81 -5.83 9.79
N GLU A 285 -31.21 -4.95 10.71
CA GLU A 285 -31.69 -5.31 12.04
C GLU A 285 -32.96 -6.18 11.93
N ALA A 286 -33.93 -5.79 11.09
CA ALA A 286 -35.18 -6.52 10.89
C ALA A 286 -34.99 -7.92 10.27
N ASN A 287 -33.98 -8.11 9.43
CA ASN A 287 -33.70 -9.41 8.79
C ASN A 287 -32.80 -10.33 9.64
N GLY A 288 -32.49 -9.95 10.89
CA GLY A 288 -31.65 -10.76 11.78
C GLY A 288 -30.16 -10.75 11.41
N SER A 289 -29.72 -9.76 10.65
CA SER A 289 -28.32 -9.53 10.29
C SER A 289 -27.87 -8.19 10.89
N PRO A 290 -27.64 -8.08 12.22
CA PRO A 290 -27.40 -6.80 12.88
C PRO A 290 -26.10 -6.12 12.39
N PRO A 291 -26.07 -4.77 12.31
CA PRO A 291 -24.87 -4.01 11.93
C PRO A 291 -23.68 -4.32 12.84
N ASN A 292 -22.50 -4.45 12.25
CA ASN A 292 -21.26 -4.65 13.00
C ASN A 292 -20.39 -3.38 13.05
N SER A 293 -19.27 -3.44 13.77
CA SER A 293 -18.33 -2.32 13.90
C SER A 293 -17.88 -1.76 12.54
N ILE A 294 -17.67 -2.63 11.54
CA ILE A 294 -17.28 -2.22 10.18
C ILE A 294 -18.39 -1.40 9.51
N THR A 295 -19.65 -1.80 9.65
CA THR A 295 -20.80 -1.07 9.11
C THR A 295 -20.86 0.34 9.70
N TYR A 296 -20.81 0.48 11.03
CA TYR A 296 -20.88 1.80 11.69
C TYR A 296 -19.65 2.66 11.37
N THR A 297 -18.45 2.09 11.38
CA THR A 297 -17.21 2.78 11.01
C THR A 297 -17.26 3.30 9.57
N THR A 298 -17.83 2.53 8.64
CA THR A 298 -17.99 2.95 7.23
C THR A 298 -18.87 4.19 7.12
N ILE A 299 -20.01 4.21 7.81
CA ILE A 299 -20.95 5.34 7.80
C ILE A 299 -20.31 6.57 8.45
N MET A 300 -19.68 6.40 9.61
CA MET A 300 -19.02 7.50 10.35
C MET A 300 -17.86 8.10 9.54
N SER A 301 -17.06 7.27 8.87
CA SER A 301 -15.95 7.72 8.01
C SER A 301 -16.46 8.50 6.79
N SER A 302 -17.59 8.08 6.22
CA SER A 302 -18.23 8.80 5.11
C SER A 302 -18.77 10.17 5.53
N LEU A 303 -19.49 10.24 6.65
CA LEU A 303 -19.98 11.51 7.23
C LEU A 303 -18.81 12.46 7.56
N ASN A 304 -17.71 11.93 8.09
CA ASN A 304 -16.48 12.70 8.33
C ASN A 304 -15.88 13.31 7.06
N ALA A 305 -15.91 12.58 5.94
CA ALA A 305 -15.44 13.08 4.66
C ALA A 305 -16.30 14.25 4.16
N GLN A 306 -17.60 14.21 4.45
CA GLN A 306 -18.56 15.27 4.13
C GLN A 306 -18.60 16.41 5.14
N LYS A 307 -17.83 16.30 6.24
CA LYS A 307 -17.78 17.24 7.37
C LYS A 307 -19.09 17.31 8.18
N GLU A 308 -19.94 16.29 8.08
CA GLU A 308 -21.17 16.15 8.85
C GLU A 308 -20.88 15.51 10.22
N PHE A 309 -20.11 16.22 11.05
CA PHE A 309 -19.54 15.64 12.29
C PHE A 309 -20.62 15.32 13.35
N GLU A 310 -21.68 16.11 13.45
CA GLU A 310 -22.74 15.85 14.43
C GLU A 310 -23.55 14.60 14.09
N GLU A 311 -23.83 14.37 12.79
CA GLU A 311 -24.47 13.12 12.36
C GLU A 311 -23.54 11.92 12.59
N ALA A 312 -22.24 12.06 12.35
CA ALA A 312 -21.25 11.03 12.65
C ALA A 312 -21.27 10.63 14.15
N LEU A 313 -21.41 11.60 15.05
CA LEU A 313 -21.53 11.37 16.49
C LEU A 313 -22.86 10.73 16.89
N ARG A 314 -23.96 11.02 16.16
CA ARG A 314 -25.23 10.28 16.33
C ARG A 314 -25.10 8.83 15.91
N VAL A 315 -24.37 8.52 14.85
CA VAL A 315 -24.06 7.14 14.44
C VAL A 315 -23.29 6.41 15.54
N ALA A 316 -22.30 7.06 16.16
CA ALA A 316 -21.57 6.47 17.29
C ALA A 316 -22.48 6.19 18.50
N THR A 317 -23.41 7.10 18.78
CA THR A 317 -24.42 6.90 19.83
C THR A 317 -25.37 5.75 19.49
N ARG A 318 -25.76 5.59 18.21
CA ARG A 318 -26.58 4.48 17.74
C ARG A 318 -25.86 3.13 17.92
N MET A 319 -24.57 3.06 17.57
CA MET A 319 -23.76 1.85 17.78
C MET A 319 -23.70 1.42 19.24
N ARG A 320 -23.47 2.38 20.16
CA ARG A 320 -23.48 2.10 21.62
C ARG A 320 -24.84 1.56 22.07
N ARG A 321 -25.95 2.10 21.54
CA ARG A 321 -27.32 1.67 21.89
C ARG A 321 -27.68 0.30 21.33
N SER A 322 -27.13 -0.09 20.17
CA SER A 322 -27.37 -1.42 19.59
C SER A 322 -26.59 -2.52 20.29
N GLY A 323 -25.71 -2.19 21.25
CA GLY A 323 -24.85 -3.16 21.93
C GLY A 323 -23.74 -3.71 21.03
N CYS A 324 -23.50 -3.08 19.89
CA CYS A 324 -22.42 -3.48 18.99
C CYS A 324 -21.07 -3.04 19.60
N GLU A 325 -20.16 -4.00 19.79
CA GLU A 325 -18.86 -3.75 20.39
C GLU A 325 -17.95 -2.97 19.43
N PRO A 326 -17.42 -1.80 19.86
CA PRO A 326 -16.50 -1.02 19.05
C PRO A 326 -15.10 -1.64 19.03
N ASP A 327 -14.50 -1.67 17.84
CA ASP A 327 -13.10 -2.04 17.66
C ASP A 327 -12.18 -0.80 17.66
N THR A 328 -10.87 -1.03 17.58
CA THR A 328 -9.87 0.05 17.53
C THR A 328 -10.07 0.99 16.33
N LEU A 329 -10.54 0.48 15.18
CA LEU A 329 -10.75 1.29 13.98
C LEU A 329 -11.93 2.25 14.18
N PHE A 330 -13.01 1.78 14.79
CA PHE A 330 -14.15 2.61 15.16
C PHE A 330 -13.73 3.73 16.10
N TYR A 331 -12.97 3.43 17.16
CA TYR A 331 -12.51 4.44 18.10
C TYR A 331 -11.57 5.47 17.48
N ASN A 332 -10.66 5.05 16.59
CA ASN A 332 -9.81 5.96 15.85
C ASN A 332 -10.64 6.95 15.01
N CYS A 333 -11.68 6.44 14.34
CA CYS A 333 -12.60 7.27 13.57
C CYS A 333 -13.43 8.20 14.48
N LEU A 334 -13.88 7.73 15.66
CA LEU A 334 -14.62 8.54 16.64
C LEU A 334 -13.76 9.67 17.20
N ILE A 335 -12.52 9.39 17.61
CA ILE A 335 -11.55 10.40 18.09
C ILE A 335 -11.30 11.45 17.00
N HIS A 336 -11.06 11.01 15.76
CA HIS A 336 -10.89 11.93 14.63
C HIS A 336 -12.14 12.78 14.37
N THR A 337 -13.35 12.20 14.52
CA THR A 337 -14.63 12.94 14.42
C THR A 337 -14.73 14.03 15.48
N LEU A 338 -14.51 13.66 16.76
CA LEU A 338 -14.57 14.57 17.91
C LEU A 338 -13.53 15.70 17.78
N ALA A 339 -12.31 15.37 17.34
CA ALA A 339 -11.25 16.32 17.08
C ALA A 339 -11.68 17.39 16.06
N ARG A 340 -12.29 16.97 14.95
CA ARG A 340 -12.76 17.88 13.89
C ARG A 340 -14.02 18.65 14.27
N ALA A 341 -14.84 18.12 15.17
CA ALA A 341 -15.96 18.81 15.79
C ALA A 341 -15.53 19.81 16.89
N GLY A 342 -14.25 19.85 17.27
CA GLY A 342 -13.74 20.71 18.34
C GLY A 342 -14.07 20.22 19.76
N ARG A 343 -14.46 18.96 19.92
CA ARG A 343 -14.85 18.35 21.21
C ARG A 343 -13.67 17.61 21.85
N LEU A 344 -12.59 18.34 22.16
CA LEU A 344 -11.31 17.76 22.62
C LEU A 344 -11.44 16.97 23.92
N GLU A 345 -12.15 17.50 24.92
CA GLU A 345 -12.31 16.84 26.22
C GLU A 345 -13.00 15.47 26.10
N GLU A 346 -13.93 15.34 25.15
CA GLU A 346 -14.59 14.07 24.88
C GLU A 346 -13.68 13.10 24.14
N ALA A 347 -12.88 13.60 23.19
CA ALA A 347 -11.88 12.77 22.52
C ALA A 347 -10.85 12.22 23.53
N GLU A 348 -10.39 13.05 24.47
CA GLU A 348 -9.50 12.64 25.54
C GLU A 348 -10.14 11.62 26.49
N ARG A 349 -11.42 11.81 26.86
CA ARG A 349 -12.17 10.83 27.65
C ARG A 349 -12.31 9.49 26.92
N VAL A 350 -12.62 9.51 25.62
CA VAL A 350 -12.72 8.30 24.80
C VAL A 350 -11.38 7.56 24.80
N PHE A 351 -10.28 8.27 24.55
CA PHE A 351 -8.92 7.74 24.50
C PHE A 351 -8.44 7.16 25.83
N ARG A 352 -8.57 7.92 26.93
CA ARG A 352 -8.03 7.55 28.25
C ARG A 352 -8.92 6.59 29.03
N VAL A 353 -10.25 6.72 28.91
CA VAL A 353 -11.21 6.05 29.80
C VAL A 353 -12.03 4.99 29.07
N GLU A 354 -12.72 5.35 27.97
CA GLU A 354 -13.64 4.41 27.32
C GLU A 354 -12.92 3.21 26.71
N MET A 355 -11.85 3.45 25.94
CA MET A 355 -11.07 2.37 25.30
C MET A 355 -10.49 1.40 26.34
N ALA A 356 -9.92 1.93 27.43
CA ALA A 356 -9.36 1.11 28.52
C ALA A 356 -10.43 0.30 29.25
N LYS A 357 -11.60 0.90 29.54
CA LYS A 357 -12.72 0.24 30.23
C LYS A 357 -13.26 -0.95 29.44
N LEU A 358 -13.26 -0.86 28.11
CA LEU A 358 -13.74 -1.91 27.21
C LEU A 358 -12.63 -2.86 26.74
N GLY A 359 -11.39 -2.68 27.23
CA GLY A 359 -10.26 -3.53 26.88
C GLY A 359 -9.82 -3.41 25.41
N VAL A 360 -10.17 -2.31 24.74
CA VAL A 360 -9.79 -2.09 23.34
C VAL A 360 -8.35 -1.58 23.27
N SER A 361 -7.49 -2.29 22.56
CA SER A 361 -6.09 -1.94 22.44
C SER A 361 -5.90 -0.63 21.68
N ILE A 362 -5.09 0.26 22.26
CA ILE A 362 -4.58 1.47 21.63
C ILE A 362 -3.48 1.06 20.65
N ASN A 363 -3.45 1.66 19.46
CA ASN A 363 -2.39 1.43 18.47
C ASN A 363 -1.78 2.75 17.97
N THR A 364 -0.79 2.65 17.08
CA THR A 364 -0.14 3.82 16.45
C THR A 364 -1.15 4.80 15.86
N SER A 365 -2.19 4.32 15.16
CA SER A 365 -3.20 5.18 14.56
C SER A 365 -4.05 5.93 15.59
N THR A 366 -4.30 5.36 16.77
CA THR A 366 -4.98 6.03 17.87
C THR A 366 -4.16 7.20 18.40
N TYR A 367 -2.87 6.98 18.69
CA TYR A 367 -1.96 8.04 19.11
C TYR A 367 -1.82 9.13 18.04
N ASN A 368 -1.67 8.74 16.77
CA ASN A 368 -1.59 9.69 15.65
C ASN A 368 -2.84 10.59 15.57
N SER A 369 -4.03 10.03 15.83
CA SER A 369 -5.28 10.79 15.83
C SER A 369 -5.32 11.83 16.97
N MET A 370 -4.86 11.45 18.18
CA MET A 370 -4.79 12.35 19.33
C MET A 370 -3.72 13.43 19.17
N ILE A 371 -2.53 13.07 18.66
CA ILE A 371 -1.45 14.02 18.36
C ILE A 371 -1.90 15.02 17.30
N ALA A 372 -2.52 14.55 16.21
CA ALA A 372 -3.06 15.40 15.17
C ALA A 372 -4.16 16.35 15.70
N MET A 373 -5.03 15.87 16.59
CA MET A 373 -6.03 16.70 17.28
C MET A 373 -5.36 17.84 18.04
N TYR A 374 -4.41 17.54 18.94
CA TYR A 374 -3.76 18.56 19.75
C TYR A 374 -2.97 19.57 18.89
N CYS A 375 -2.27 19.12 17.84
CA CYS A 375 -1.61 20.00 16.89
C CYS A 375 -2.57 20.89 16.09
N HIS A 376 -3.80 20.44 15.82
CA HIS A 376 -4.79 21.25 15.10
C HIS A 376 -5.44 22.32 15.96
N HIS A 377 -5.47 22.13 17.28
CA HIS A 377 -6.04 23.06 18.25
C HIS A 377 -4.98 23.83 19.04
N ASP A 378 -3.77 23.94 18.50
CA ASP A 378 -2.64 24.71 19.07
C ASP A 378 -2.28 24.29 20.52
N GLU A 379 -2.53 23.02 20.88
CA GLU A 379 -2.22 22.39 22.18
C GLU A 379 -0.95 21.51 22.08
N GLU A 380 0.13 22.07 21.52
CA GLU A 380 1.28 21.24 21.13
C GLU A 380 2.00 20.58 22.31
N HIS A 381 1.97 21.19 23.50
CA HIS A 381 2.58 20.58 24.69
C HIS A 381 2.04 19.17 24.94
N LYS A 382 0.71 19.00 24.90
CA LYS A 382 0.04 17.70 25.03
C LYS A 382 0.38 16.76 23.88
N ALA A 383 0.55 17.29 22.67
CA ALA A 383 0.98 16.49 21.52
C ALA A 383 2.39 15.89 21.71
N PHE A 384 3.34 16.69 22.22
CA PHE A 384 4.69 16.20 22.54
C PHE A 384 4.72 15.27 23.75
N GLU A 385 3.85 15.48 24.75
CA GLU A 385 3.69 14.55 25.87
C GLU A 385 3.20 13.19 25.39
N LEU A 386 2.21 13.16 24.48
CA LEU A 386 1.73 11.90 23.90
C LEU A 386 2.80 11.18 23.08
N LEU A 387 3.66 11.90 22.34
CA LEU A 387 4.78 11.27 21.64
C LEU A 387 5.74 10.60 22.64
N LYS A 388 6.10 11.28 23.73
CA LYS A 388 6.97 10.71 24.78
C LYS A 388 6.30 9.53 25.48
N GLU A 389 5.00 9.62 25.75
CA GLU A 389 4.23 8.53 26.33
C GLU A 389 4.27 7.30 25.44
N MET A 390 3.99 7.46 24.15
CA MET A 390 4.04 6.41 23.14
C MET A 390 5.41 5.72 23.12
N GLU A 391 6.50 6.49 23.17
CA GLU A 391 7.87 5.98 23.26
C GLU A 391 8.18 5.28 24.59
N SER A 392 7.62 5.75 25.71
CA SER A 392 7.89 5.20 27.04
C SER A 392 7.18 3.87 27.29
N LEU A 393 5.97 3.73 26.77
CA LEU A 393 5.14 2.53 26.97
C LEU A 393 5.59 1.37 26.08
N ASN A 394 6.33 1.65 24.98
CA ASN A 394 6.79 0.67 24.00
C ASN A 394 5.68 -0.27 23.46
N LEU A 395 4.42 0.15 23.56
CA LEU A 395 3.27 -0.61 23.05
C LEU A 395 3.12 -0.46 21.53
N CYS A 396 3.58 0.66 20.98
CA CYS A 396 3.51 0.96 19.56
C CYS A 396 4.64 1.92 19.16
N ASN A 397 5.10 1.81 17.91
CA ASN A 397 6.20 2.62 17.40
C ASN A 397 5.67 3.84 16.63
N PRO A 398 6.23 5.04 16.87
CA PRO A 398 5.97 6.21 16.05
C PRO A 398 6.23 5.93 14.57
N ASP A 399 5.36 6.45 13.72
CA ASP A 399 5.49 6.36 12.27
C ASP A 399 5.56 7.77 11.65
N VAL A 400 5.66 7.83 10.33
CA VAL A 400 5.70 9.08 9.58
C VAL A 400 4.45 9.93 9.86
N HIS A 401 3.29 9.31 10.08
CA HIS A 401 2.04 9.99 10.39
C HIS A 401 1.99 10.55 11.83
N THR A 402 2.80 10.04 12.75
CA THR A 402 3.02 10.63 14.08
C THR A 402 3.76 11.97 13.98
N TYR A 403 4.82 12.02 13.16
CA TYR A 403 5.69 13.19 13.05
C TYR A 403 5.12 14.30 12.17
N HIS A 404 4.37 13.98 11.11
CA HIS A 404 3.83 14.98 10.18
C HIS A 404 2.98 16.08 10.86
N PRO A 405 2.03 15.78 11.76
CA PRO A 405 1.27 16.81 12.49
C PRO A 405 2.15 17.69 13.38
N LEU A 406 3.10 17.10 14.11
CA LEU A 406 4.03 17.82 14.98
C LEU A 406 4.92 18.78 14.18
N LEU A 407 5.50 18.29 13.09
CA LEU A 407 6.30 19.09 12.15
C LEU A 407 5.46 20.22 11.56
N ARG A 408 4.21 19.94 11.16
CA ARG A 408 3.29 20.95 10.63
C ARG A 408 3.03 22.06 11.66
N SER A 409 2.82 21.71 12.92
CA SER A 409 2.61 22.68 14.00
C SER A 409 3.85 23.55 14.22
N CYS A 410 5.05 22.93 14.25
CA CYS A 410 6.31 23.66 14.40
C CYS A 410 6.55 24.63 13.24
N PHE A 411 6.26 24.22 11.99
CA PHE A 411 6.33 25.11 10.83
C PHE A 411 5.35 26.29 10.91
N LYS A 412 4.14 26.09 11.45
CA LYS A 412 3.16 27.18 11.64
C LYS A 412 3.68 28.24 12.61
N ARG A 413 4.43 27.82 13.64
CA ARG A 413 5.04 28.70 14.65
C ARG A 413 6.40 29.29 14.23
N GLY A 414 7.03 28.75 13.19
CA GLY A 414 8.38 29.14 12.77
C GLY A 414 9.50 28.60 13.66
N ASP A 415 9.24 27.54 14.45
CA ASP A 415 10.23 26.93 15.33
C ASP A 415 11.14 25.96 14.57
N VAL A 416 12.17 26.51 13.92
CA VAL A 416 13.11 25.74 13.08
C VAL A 416 13.97 24.78 13.91
N VAL A 417 14.22 25.11 15.18
CA VAL A 417 15.06 24.29 16.07
C VAL A 417 14.33 22.99 16.38
N GLU A 418 13.06 23.06 16.77
CA GLU A 418 12.29 21.86 17.09
C GLU A 418 12.01 21.02 15.83
N VAL A 419 11.83 21.65 14.66
CA VAL A 419 11.75 20.93 13.37
C VAL A 419 13.01 20.10 13.13
N GLY A 420 14.20 20.69 13.30
CA GLY A 420 15.47 19.97 13.11
C GLY A 420 15.64 18.80 14.08
N LYS A 421 15.21 18.98 15.33
CA LYS A 421 15.24 17.93 16.36
C LYS A 421 14.28 16.79 16.03
N LEU A 422 13.03 17.08 15.67
CA LEU A 422 12.03 16.07 15.29
C LEU A 422 12.47 15.27 14.07
N LEU A 423 13.03 15.91 13.03
CA LEU A 423 13.56 15.21 11.87
C LEU A 423 14.73 14.28 12.24
N LYS A 424 15.62 14.75 13.12
CA LYS A 424 16.71 13.91 13.62
C LYS A 424 16.17 12.72 14.40
N GLU A 425 15.20 12.90 15.30
CA GLU A 425 14.59 11.81 16.07
C GLU A 425 13.91 10.79 15.13
N MET A 426 13.14 11.26 14.15
CA MET A 426 12.46 10.42 13.17
C MET A 426 13.44 9.49 12.41
N VAL A 427 14.58 10.03 11.95
CA VAL A 427 15.57 9.26 11.16
C VAL A 427 16.51 8.43 12.05
N THR A 428 16.98 9.00 13.17
CA THR A 428 18.03 8.37 13.98
C THR A 428 17.51 7.44 15.06
N LYS A 429 16.40 7.78 15.70
CA LYS A 429 15.82 7.01 16.82
C LYS A 429 14.80 5.99 16.33
N HIS A 430 13.94 6.38 15.39
CA HIS A 430 12.85 5.53 14.88
C HIS A 430 13.15 4.89 13.52
N HIS A 431 14.32 5.19 12.93
CA HIS A 431 14.79 4.61 11.67
C HIS A 431 13.77 4.73 10.51
N LEU A 432 12.95 5.79 10.53
CA LEU A 432 11.95 6.04 9.51
C LEU A 432 12.61 6.65 8.29
N SER A 433 12.41 6.03 7.13
CA SER A 433 12.86 6.58 5.85
C SER A 433 11.95 7.73 5.41
N LEU A 434 12.56 8.72 4.77
CA LEU A 434 11.83 9.80 4.11
C LEU A 434 11.32 9.26 2.78
N ASP A 435 10.01 9.09 2.66
CA ASP A 435 9.37 8.73 1.40
C ASP A 435 9.12 9.97 0.51
N GLU A 436 8.72 9.76 -0.74
CA GLU A 436 8.39 10.84 -1.69
C GLU A 436 7.39 11.84 -1.10
N SER A 437 6.43 11.34 -0.33
CA SER A 437 5.37 12.15 0.28
C SER A 437 5.92 13.05 1.38
N THR A 438 6.82 12.54 2.23
CA THR A 438 7.47 13.30 3.31
C THR A 438 8.43 14.35 2.77
N TYR A 439 9.27 14.03 1.79
CA TYR A 439 10.12 15.03 1.14
C TYR A 439 9.28 16.14 0.50
N THR A 440 8.25 15.76 -0.25
CA THR A 440 7.32 16.72 -0.85
C THR A 440 6.68 17.62 0.21
N PHE A 441 6.22 17.05 1.32
CA PHE A 441 5.63 17.79 2.42
C PHE A 441 6.64 18.78 3.02
N LEU A 442 7.84 18.33 3.38
CA LEU A 442 8.87 19.17 4.02
C LEU A 442 9.32 20.32 3.12
N ILE A 443 9.63 20.04 1.85
CA ILE A 443 10.05 21.05 0.86
C ILE A 443 8.95 22.11 0.72
N GLN A 444 7.70 21.71 0.53
CA GLN A 444 6.59 22.67 0.40
C GLN A 444 6.37 23.50 1.67
N ARG A 445 6.61 22.95 2.86
CA ARG A 445 6.46 23.68 4.13
C ARG A 445 7.61 24.65 4.35
N LEU A 446 8.84 24.24 4.08
CA LEU A 446 10.03 25.09 4.17
C LEU A 446 9.99 26.26 3.17
N CYS A 447 9.53 26.02 1.93
CA CYS A 447 9.30 27.09 0.96
C CYS A 447 8.29 28.12 1.49
N ARG A 448 7.16 27.66 2.06
CA ARG A 448 6.16 28.55 2.67
C ARG A 448 6.67 29.29 3.92
N ALA A 449 7.59 28.68 4.66
CA ALA A 449 8.27 29.30 5.80
C ALA A 449 9.43 30.23 5.40
N ASN A 450 9.69 30.41 4.09
CA ASN A 450 10.77 31.23 3.55
C ASN A 450 12.20 30.74 3.91
N ILE A 451 12.34 29.43 4.17
CA ILE A 451 13.62 28.77 4.50
C ILE A 451 14.10 27.99 3.28
N CYS A 452 14.44 28.71 2.21
CA CYS A 452 14.72 28.12 0.89
C CYS A 452 15.97 27.24 0.86
N GLU A 453 16.99 27.54 1.67
CA GLU A 453 18.23 26.76 1.73
C GLU A 453 17.97 25.32 2.18
N TRP A 454 17.19 25.14 3.26
CA TRP A 454 16.84 23.81 3.76
C TRP A 454 15.92 23.08 2.78
N ALA A 455 14.99 23.79 2.14
CA ALA A 455 14.12 23.21 1.12
C ALA A 455 14.93 22.67 -0.07
N TYR A 456 15.96 23.40 -0.50
CA TYR A 456 16.86 22.97 -1.57
C TYR A 456 17.77 21.80 -1.14
N CYS A 457 18.29 21.81 0.09
CA CYS A 457 19.07 20.68 0.60
C CYS A 457 18.27 19.38 0.64
N LEU A 458 17.00 19.42 1.09
CA LEU A 458 16.13 18.25 1.08
C LEU A 458 15.76 17.81 -0.34
N PHE A 459 15.63 18.74 -1.28
CA PHE A 459 15.43 18.42 -2.69
C PHE A 459 16.63 17.67 -3.28
N GLU A 460 17.85 18.15 -3.03
CA GLU A 460 19.07 17.45 -3.47
C GLU A 460 19.22 16.07 -2.83
N GLU A 461 18.85 15.93 -1.55
CA GLU A 461 18.83 14.64 -0.88
C GLU A 461 17.82 13.67 -1.52
N MET A 462 16.61 14.15 -1.83
CA MET A 462 15.57 13.39 -2.52
C MET A 462 16.06 12.84 -3.88
N ILE A 463 16.75 13.68 -4.66
CA ILE A 463 17.35 13.26 -5.94
C ILE A 463 18.47 12.23 -5.74
N SER A 464 19.33 12.43 -4.73
CA SER A 464 20.42 11.50 -4.44
C SER A 464 19.96 10.10 -3.98
N GLN A 465 18.70 9.98 -3.58
CA GLN A 465 18.05 8.73 -3.20
C GLN A 465 17.24 8.12 -4.36
N ASP A 466 17.40 8.62 -5.59
CA ASP A 466 16.65 8.21 -6.79
C ASP A 466 15.12 8.39 -6.66
N ILE A 467 14.66 9.26 -5.74
CA ILE A 467 13.24 9.55 -5.57
C ILE A 467 12.86 10.69 -6.52
N THR A 468 11.94 10.41 -7.44
CA THR A 468 11.50 11.40 -8.44
C THR A 468 10.60 12.47 -7.79
N PRO A 469 10.95 13.76 -7.84
CA PRO A 469 10.16 14.81 -7.25
C PRO A 469 8.92 15.13 -8.07
N ARG A 470 7.82 15.45 -7.39
CA ARG A 470 6.59 15.90 -8.07
C ARG A 470 6.82 17.25 -8.74
N HIS A 471 6.34 17.38 -9.98
CA HIS A 471 6.44 18.61 -10.78
C HIS A 471 5.97 19.86 -10.01
N ARG A 472 4.87 19.76 -9.25
CA ARG A 472 4.34 20.87 -8.44
C ARG A 472 5.30 21.31 -7.32
N THR A 473 6.00 20.37 -6.71
CA THR A 473 6.99 20.66 -5.65
C THR A 473 8.20 21.39 -6.24
N CYS A 474 8.68 20.96 -7.41
CA CYS A 474 9.76 21.65 -8.12
C CYS A 474 9.38 23.07 -8.51
N LEU A 475 8.16 23.30 -9.01
CA LEU A 475 7.66 24.65 -9.34
C LEU A 475 7.67 25.58 -8.12
N LEU A 476 7.13 25.13 -6.99
CA LEU A 476 7.10 25.91 -5.76
C LEU A 476 8.50 26.24 -5.24
N LEU A 477 9.43 25.28 -5.32
CA LEU A 477 10.81 25.51 -4.94
C LEU A 477 11.51 26.48 -5.89
N LEU A 478 11.30 26.35 -7.20
CA LEU A 478 11.90 27.21 -8.22
C LEU A 478 11.46 28.67 -8.07
N GLU A 479 10.17 28.92 -7.82
CA GLU A 479 9.65 30.28 -7.59
C GLU A 479 10.32 30.94 -6.38
N GLU A 480 10.45 30.23 -5.26
CA GLU A 480 11.06 30.77 -4.05
C GLU A 480 12.58 30.92 -4.16
N VAL A 481 13.26 29.99 -4.82
CA VAL A 481 14.71 30.04 -5.10
C VAL A 481 15.05 31.23 -6.02
N LYS A 482 14.21 31.51 -7.04
CA LYS A 482 14.35 32.69 -7.91
C LYS A 482 14.14 34.00 -7.14
N LYS A 483 13.14 34.06 -6.25
CA LYS A 483 12.91 35.24 -5.39
C LYS A 483 14.11 35.56 -4.48
N LYS A 484 14.89 34.55 -4.08
CA LYS A 484 16.08 34.69 -3.23
C LYS A 484 17.39 34.86 -4.03
N ASN A 485 17.34 35.03 -5.35
CA ASN A 485 18.50 35.15 -6.24
C ASN A 485 19.50 33.97 -6.16
N MET A 486 19.01 32.76 -5.86
CA MET A 486 19.81 31.53 -5.84
C MET A 486 19.89 30.94 -7.26
N HIS A 487 20.67 31.59 -8.14
CA HIS A 487 20.69 31.28 -9.58
C HIS A 487 21.14 29.85 -9.93
N GLU A 488 22.20 29.35 -9.31
CA GLU A 488 22.72 27.99 -9.54
C GLU A 488 21.68 26.90 -9.16
N SER A 489 21.01 27.10 -8.03
CA SER A 489 19.94 26.20 -7.57
C SER A 489 18.74 26.21 -8.52
N ALA A 490 18.39 27.37 -9.08
CA ALA A 490 17.29 27.51 -10.04
C ALA A 490 17.57 26.75 -11.34
N GLU A 491 18.78 26.89 -11.89
CA GLU A 491 19.19 26.19 -13.13
C GLU A 491 19.16 24.67 -12.95
N ARG A 492 19.62 24.17 -11.81
CA ARG A 492 19.61 22.73 -11.50
C ARG A 492 18.19 22.18 -11.36
N ILE A 493 17.28 22.89 -10.69
CA ILE A 493 15.87 22.50 -10.61
C ILE A 493 15.24 22.47 -12.00
N GLU A 494 15.49 23.48 -12.85
CA GLU A 494 14.97 23.52 -14.22
C GLU A 494 15.50 22.38 -15.09
N HIS A 495 16.78 21.99 -14.92
CA HIS A 495 17.36 20.85 -15.60
C HIS A 495 16.64 19.54 -15.20
N ILE A 496 16.46 19.31 -13.90
CA ILE A 496 15.74 18.12 -13.39
C ILE A 496 14.28 18.10 -13.85
N MET A 497 13.61 19.26 -13.88
CA MET A 497 12.24 19.33 -14.41
C MET A 497 12.14 18.98 -15.89
N LYS A 498 13.17 19.28 -16.69
CA LYS A 498 13.24 18.90 -18.12
C LYS A 498 13.49 17.40 -18.29
N THR A 499 14.34 16.79 -17.47
CA THR A 499 14.62 15.35 -17.52
C THR A 499 13.43 14.51 -17.02
N VAL A 500 12.73 14.95 -15.98
CA VAL A 500 11.51 14.27 -15.45
C VAL A 500 10.31 14.39 -16.39
N LYS A 501 10.20 15.46 -17.19
CA LYS A 501 9.14 15.58 -18.22
C LYS A 501 9.27 14.56 -19.36
N LEU A 502 10.41 13.89 -19.51
CA LEU A 502 10.62 12.84 -20.51
C LEU A 502 10.17 11.45 -20.02
N THR A 503 9.73 11.30 -18.76
CA THR A 503 9.39 10.00 -18.16
C THR A 503 7.93 9.82 -17.72
N ALA A 504 7.02 10.77 -18.01
CA ALA A 504 5.58 10.59 -17.72
C ALA A 504 4.82 10.13 -18.99
N PRO A 505 4.20 8.93 -19.00
CA PRO A 505 3.26 8.58 -20.05
C PRO A 505 1.99 9.44 -19.90
N VAL A 506 1.60 10.06 -21.00
CA VAL A 506 0.33 10.77 -21.15
C VAL A 506 -0.79 9.72 -21.22
N LYS A 507 -1.42 9.42 -20.08
CA LYS A 507 -2.88 9.31 -19.85
C LYS A 507 -3.20 8.54 -18.57
#